data_AF-A0A5K8AGH1-F1
#
_entry.id   AF-A0A5K8AGH1-F1
#
_cell.length_a   1.000
_cell.length_b   1.000
_cell.length_c   1.000
_cell.angle_alpha   90.00
_cell.angle_beta   90.00
_cell.angle_gamma   90.00
#
_symmetry.space_group_name_H-M   'P 1'
#
loop_
_entity.id
_entity.type
_entity.pdbx_description
1 polymer ?
#
loop_
_entity_poly.entity_id
_entity_poly.type
_entity_poly.pdbx_seq_one_letter_code
_entity_poly.pdbx_strand_id
1 'polypeptide(L)'
;MEFPKQIHDFMLHDVAGNWTYKGKVLQSANYIRLGSRMNLFIQTVADKEGNLEYIIRLRDSFVRGGIRTMEEAVQIAKEIIEENKLFIEKSVL
;
A
#
# COMPACT_ATOMS: atom_id res chain seq x y z
N MET A 1 -12.87 -0.57 -8.02
CA MET A 1 -12.11 -0.10 -6.85
C MET A 1 -11.05 0.83 -7.38
N GLU A 2 -10.90 2.02 -6.81
CA GLU A 2 -9.93 3.01 -7.30
C GLU A 2 -8.92 3.31 -6.20
N PHE A 3 -7.64 3.12 -6.52
CA PHE A 3 -6.55 3.54 -5.66
C PHE A 3 -6.36 5.05 -5.78
N PRO A 4 -6.14 5.79 -4.68
CA PRO A 4 -5.88 7.23 -4.76
C PRO A 4 -4.62 7.48 -5.60
N LYS A 5 -4.60 8.59 -6.34
CA LYS A 5 -3.43 8.96 -7.14
C LYS A 5 -2.22 9.38 -6.29
N GLN A 6 -2.45 9.74 -5.03
CA GLN A 6 -1.44 10.29 -4.13
C GLN A 6 -1.79 10.01 -2.67
N ILE A 7 -0.77 9.74 -1.85
CA ILE A 7 -0.84 9.63 -0.39
C ILE A 7 0.37 10.40 0.17
N HIS A 8 0.13 11.53 0.83
CA HIS A 8 1.19 12.50 1.20
C HIS A 8 2.12 12.82 0.01
N ASP A 9 3.41 12.56 0.14
CA ASP A 9 4.46 12.77 -0.86
C ASP A 9 4.73 11.53 -1.73
N PHE A 10 3.90 10.49 -1.60
CA PHE A 10 3.94 9.30 -2.43
C PHE A 10 2.90 9.38 -3.55
N MET A 11 3.35 9.23 -4.79
CA MET A 11 2.55 9.25 -6.00
C MET A 11 2.29 7.83 -6.49
N LEU A 12 1.07 7.53 -6.89
CA LEU A 12 0.73 6.26 -7.52
C LEU A 12 1.54 6.11 -8.81
N HIS A 13 2.40 5.10 -8.86
CA HIS A 13 3.27 4.82 -9.99
C HIS A 13 2.67 3.76 -10.91
N ASP A 14 2.18 2.67 -10.32
CA ASP A 14 1.62 1.55 -11.06
C ASP A 14 0.63 0.77 -10.19
N VAL A 15 -0.30 0.06 -10.84
CA VAL A 15 -1.19 -0.91 -10.22
C VAL A 15 -0.97 -2.25 -10.92
N ALA A 16 -0.21 -3.12 -10.27
CA ALA A 16 0.10 -4.46 -10.74
C ALA A 16 -0.84 -5.50 -10.10
N GLY A 17 -0.88 -6.70 -10.68
CA GLY A 17 -1.70 -7.81 -10.16
C GLY A 17 -3.12 -7.78 -10.70
N ASN A 18 -3.39 -8.69 -11.63
CA ASN A 18 -4.73 -8.97 -12.16
C ASN A 18 -5.07 -10.44 -11.92
N TRP A 19 -4.73 -10.96 -10.75
CA TRP A 19 -4.97 -12.37 -10.43
C TRP A 19 -6.33 -12.49 -9.77
N THR A 20 -7.12 -13.48 -10.19
CA THR A 20 -8.43 -13.74 -9.59
C THR A 20 -8.33 -14.99 -8.73
N TYR A 21 -8.67 -14.86 -7.45
CA TYR A 21 -8.79 -15.99 -6.53
C TYR A 21 -10.20 -16.02 -5.94
N LYS A 22 -10.92 -17.13 -6.13
CA LYS A 22 -12.31 -17.30 -5.67
C LYS A 22 -13.24 -16.12 -6.06
N GLY A 23 -13.07 -15.60 -7.27
CA GLY A 23 -13.87 -14.50 -7.80
C GLY A 23 -13.51 -13.11 -7.24
N LYS A 24 -12.45 -13.00 -6.43
CA LYS A 24 -11.89 -11.72 -5.97
C LYS A 24 -10.65 -11.37 -6.76
N VAL A 25 -10.58 -10.14 -7.24
CA VAL A 25 -9.40 -9.60 -7.93
C VAL A 25 -8.37 -9.20 -6.88
N LEU A 26 -7.14 -9.67 -7.06
CA LEU A 26 -6.00 -9.32 -6.24
C LEU A 26 -5.10 -8.35 -7.00
N GLN A 27 -4.93 -7.16 -6.42
CA GLN A 27 -4.20 -6.03 -6.96
C GLN A 27 -3.16 -5.51 -5.96
N SER A 28 -2.15 -4.82 -6.48
CA SER A 28 -1.04 -4.23 -5.74
C SER A 28 -0.74 -2.86 -6.33
N ALA A 29 -1.15 -1.80 -5.64
CA ALA A 29 -0.77 -0.44 -5.98
C ALA A 29 0.60 -0.12 -5.42
N ASN A 30 1.51 0.34 -6.28
CA ASN A 30 2.84 0.81 -5.94
C ASN A 30 2.85 2.34 -5.99
N TYR A 31 3.21 2.95 -4.86
CA TYR A 31 3.40 4.38 -4.73
C TYR A 31 4.87 4.68 -4.52
N ILE A 32 5.39 5.65 -5.26
CA ILE A 32 6.78 6.09 -5.19
C ILE A 32 6.84 7.51 -4.63
N ARG A 33 7.86 7.77 -3.84
CA ARG A 33 8.22 9.14 -3.45
C ARG A 33 9.26 9.67 -4.44
N LEU A 34 8.94 10.74 -5.17
CA LEU A 34 9.87 11.31 -6.14
C LEU A 34 11.17 11.76 -5.46
N GLY A 35 12.31 11.40 -6.06
CA GLY A 35 13.63 11.71 -5.49
C GLY A 35 14.05 10.82 -4.30
N SER A 36 13.32 9.75 -4.01
CA SER A 36 13.66 8.76 -2.99
C SER A 36 13.57 7.34 -3.56
N ARG A 37 14.31 6.40 -2.95
CA ARG A 37 14.18 4.95 -3.22
C ARG A 37 13.05 4.29 -2.40
N MET A 38 12.17 5.10 -1.82
CA MET A 38 11.10 4.64 -0.94
C MET A 38 9.85 4.30 -1.75
N ASN A 39 9.40 3.05 -1.62
CA ASN A 39 8.15 2.58 -2.18
C ASN A 39 7.19 2.19 -1.06
N LEU A 40 5.96 2.66 -1.21
CA LEU A 40 4.80 2.27 -0.40
C LEU A 40 3.89 1.41 -1.28
N PHE A 41 3.42 0.29 -0.76
CA PHE A 41 2.46 -0.55 -1.44
C PHE A 41 1.17 -0.65 -0.63
N ILE A 42 0.04 -0.59 -1.32
CA ILE A 42 -1.26 -1.04 -0.80
C ILE A 42 -1.67 -2.22 -1.68
N GLN A 43 -1.78 -3.40 -1.08
CA GLN A 43 -2.03 -4.64 -1.81
C GLN A 43 -3.24 -5.35 -1.22
N THR A 44 -4.05 -5.95 -2.07
CA THR A 44 -5.12 -6.84 -1.62
C THR A 44 -4.59 -8.26 -1.52
N VAL A 45 -4.95 -8.95 -0.44
CA VAL A 45 -4.70 -10.38 -0.22
C VAL A 45 -6.03 -11.07 0.04
N ALA A 46 -6.06 -12.39 -0.18
CA ALA A 46 -7.21 -13.20 0.20
C ALA A 46 -6.78 -14.33 1.13
N ASP A 47 -7.62 -14.65 2.12
CA ASP A 47 -7.46 -15.87 2.92
C ASP A 47 -7.86 -17.12 2.13
N LYS A 48 -7.77 -18.30 2.76
CA LYS A 48 -8.11 -19.56 2.09
C LYS A 48 -9.61 -19.62 1.73
N GLU A 49 -10.47 -18.89 2.43
CA GLU A 49 -11.90 -18.76 2.16
C GLU A 49 -12.20 -17.81 0.99
N GLY A 50 -11.30 -16.89 0.66
CA GLY A 50 -11.47 -15.86 -0.37
C GLY A 50 -11.91 -14.51 0.18
N ASN A 51 -11.86 -14.30 1.50
CA ASN A 51 -12.13 -13.00 2.10
C ASN A 51 -10.96 -12.06 1.79
N LEU A 52 -11.29 -10.90 1.23
CA LEU A 52 -10.31 -9.91 0.81
C LEU A 52 -9.93 -9.01 1.98
N GLU A 53 -8.63 -8.80 2.15
CA GLU A 53 -8.04 -7.86 3.10
C GLU A 53 -6.96 -7.04 2.39
N TYR A 54 -6.57 -5.92 3.00
CA TYR A 54 -5.45 -5.12 2.54
C TYR A 54 -4.22 -5.36 3.39
N ILE A 55 -3.06 -5.22 2.75
CA ILE A 55 -1.75 -5.11 3.38
C ILE A 55 -1.12 -3.81 2.92
N ILE A 56 -0.41 -3.17 3.84
CA ILE A 56 0.34 -1.96 3.55
C ILE A 56 1.81 -2.29 3.76
N ARG A 57 2.67 -2.02 2.79
CA ARG A 57 4.10 -2.32 2.87
C ARG A 57 4.91 -1.06 2.59
N LEU A 58 5.84 -0.74 3.48
CA LEU A 58 6.83 0.31 3.27
C LEU A 58 8.23 -0.33 3.36
N ARG A 59 8.95 -0.34 2.24
CA ARG A 59 10.18 -1.17 2.06
C ARG A 59 9.94 -2.66 2.40
N ASP A 60 10.64 -3.15 3.42
CA ASP A 60 10.66 -4.55 3.85
C ASP A 60 9.70 -4.82 5.02
N SER A 61 9.06 -3.76 5.55
CA SER A 61 8.10 -3.84 6.65
C SER A 61 6.67 -3.75 6.13
N PHE A 62 5.75 -4.45 6.78
CA PHE A 62 4.34 -4.45 6.40
C PHE A 62 3.40 -4.46 7.60
N VAL A 63 2.25 -3.81 7.41
CA VAL A 63 1.09 -3.87 8.30
C VAL A 63 0.05 -4.78 7.64
N ARG A 64 -0.42 -5.76 8.40
CA ARG A 64 -1.43 -6.74 7.99
C ARG A 64 -2.38 -7.02 9.15
N GLY A 65 -3.62 -7.36 8.79
CA GLY A 65 -4.60 -7.94 9.69
C GLY A 65 -5.77 -7.00 9.89
N GLY A 66 -6.95 -7.40 9.43
CA GLY A 66 -8.20 -6.68 9.70
C GLY A 66 -8.42 -5.40 8.90
N ILE A 67 -7.56 -5.05 7.95
CA ILE A 67 -7.79 -3.91 7.03
C ILE A 67 -8.75 -4.38 5.94
N ARG A 68 -10.01 -3.94 6.00
CA ARG A 68 -11.11 -4.47 5.18
C ARG A 68 -11.50 -3.52 4.06
N THR A 69 -11.15 -2.24 4.19
CA THR A 69 -11.53 -1.20 3.23
C THR A 69 -10.30 -0.48 2.68
N MET A 70 -10.46 0.14 1.50
CA MET A 70 -9.41 0.95 0.90
C MET A 70 -9.15 2.19 1.75
N GLU A 71 -10.21 2.78 2.31
CA GLU A 71 -10.16 3.97 3.14
C GLU A 71 -9.31 3.73 4.40
N GLU A 72 -9.52 2.60 5.09
CA GLU A 72 -8.66 2.17 6.20
C GLU A 72 -7.21 1.98 5.74
N ALA A 73 -6.99 1.33 4.60
CA ALA A 73 -5.65 1.09 4.10
C ALA A 73 -4.88 2.39 3.81
N VAL A 74 -5.58 3.37 3.22
CA VAL A 74 -5.04 4.70 2.94
C VAL A 74 -4.79 5.47 4.23
N GLN A 75 -5.68 5.40 5.22
CA GLN A 75 -5.51 6.09 6.50
C GLN A 75 -4.30 5.55 7.27
N ILE A 76 -4.14 4.23 7.36
CA ILE A 76 -2.97 3.61 7.99
C ILE A 76 -1.69 3.95 7.19
N ALA A 77 -1.75 3.99 5.86
CA ALA A 77 -0.59 4.38 5.07
C ALA A 77 -0.13 5.83 5.37
N LYS A 78 -1.07 6.75 5.59
CA LYS A 78 -0.76 8.13 6.03
C LYS A 78 -0.08 8.14 7.40
N GLU A 79 -0.60 7.38 8.35
CA GLU A 79 -0.04 7.26 9.70
C GLU A 79 1.39 6.71 9.66
N ILE A 80 1.63 5.64 8.90
CA ILE A 80 2.97 5.06 8.70
C ILE A 80 3.94 6.11 8.15
N ILE A 81 3.52 6.91 7.16
CA ILE A 81 4.38 7.95 6.57
C ILE A 81 4.74 9.01 7.63
N GLU A 82 3.77 9.49 8.39
CA GLU A 82 4.00 10.52 9.41
C GLU A 82 4.88 10.00 10.57
N GLU A 83 4.60 8.81 11.09
CA GLU A 83 5.40 8.19 12.17
C GLU A 83 6.85 7.93 11.75
N ASN A 84 7.07 7.63 10.46
CA ASN A 84 8.39 7.28 9.93
C ASN A 84 9.03 8.41 9.11
N LYS A 85 8.51 9.64 9.20
CA LYS A 85 8.93 10.78 8.40
C LYS A 85 10.45 11.01 8.42
N LEU A 86 11.07 10.93 9.60
CA LEU A 86 12.53 11.11 9.75
C LEU A 86 13.35 10.06 8.99
N PHE A 87 12.87 8.82 8.93
CA PHE A 87 13.51 7.75 8.17
C PHE A 87 13.30 7.93 6.66
N ILE A 88 12.11 8.37 6.27
CA ILE A 88 11.75 8.65 4.87
C ILE A 88 12.57 9.82 4.33
N GLU A 89 12.73 10.90 5.09
CA GLU A 89 13.52 12.08 4.69
C GLU A 89 15.02 11.78 4.54
N LYS A 90 15.60 10.98 5.45
CA LYS A 90 17.02 10.58 5.38
C LYS A 90 17.37 9.71 4.17
N SER A 91 16.36 9.13 3.50
CA SER A 91 16.58 8.24 2.34
C SER A 91 16.82 8.95 1.00
N VAL A 92 16.97 10.28 1.02
CA VAL A 92 17.23 11.15 -0.15
C VAL A 92 18.74 11.31 -0.42
N LEU A 93 19.61 10.56 0.28
CA LEU A 93 21.06 10.56 0.10
C LEU A 93 21.53 9.60 -1.00
#